data_AF-A0A3R7UIS2-F1
#
_entry.id   AF-A0A3R7UIS2-F1
#
_cell.length_a   1.000
_cell.length_b   1.000
_cell.length_c   1.000
_cell.angle_alpha   90.00
_cell.angle_beta   90.00
_cell.angle_gamma   90.00
#
_symmetry.space_group_name_H-M   'P 1'
#
loop_
_entity.id
_entity.type
_entity.pdbx_description
1 polymer ?
#
loop_
_entity_poly.entity_id
_entity_poly.type
_entity_poly.pdbx_seq_one_letter_code
_entity_poly.pdbx_strand_id
1 'polypeptide(L)'
;MKWQSFGFHFELTWVQEVSLELNLFHPVLGDSKNGEIMKENTNEKRDDLAAIGIGAMIVFIALILVASVAAAVIISTAEKLQQNAQNTGAETTNMLSSKVVVISVMVIQNDDLYITFELAPGSAEIAPADIDFAIVCSNGAVYGTFALTSLVGTDAGLPLGTLLAPHTTYDLTLPSATIADCEPTANEEHSLVIQSVYGGYTFESLNYGSDVSAGAVVV
;
A
#
# COMPACT_ATOMS: atom_id res chain seq x y z
N MET A 1 4.56 14.02 9.59
CA MET A 1 4.17 13.60 10.96
C MET A 1 5.10 12.47 11.39
N LYS A 2 5.61 12.56 12.61
CA LYS A 2 6.69 11.74 13.17
C LYS A 2 6.31 10.26 13.26
N TRP A 3 7.20 9.41 12.75
CA TRP A 3 7.29 7.99 13.10
C TRP A 3 7.48 7.85 14.61
N GLN A 4 6.56 7.16 15.27
CA GLN A 4 6.78 6.64 16.60
C GLN A 4 7.16 5.17 16.44
N SER A 5 8.44 4.90 16.65
CA SER A 5 8.96 3.58 16.99
C SER A 5 8.17 3.09 18.21
N PHE A 6 7.16 2.25 17.98
CA PHE A 6 6.65 1.39 19.02
C PHE A 6 7.62 0.23 19.13
N GLY A 7 8.61 0.41 20.00
CA GLY A 7 9.42 -0.69 20.49
C GLY A 7 8.50 -1.79 20.96
N PHE A 8 8.73 -2.99 20.45
CA PHE A 8 8.29 -4.24 21.06
C PHE A 8 8.86 -4.29 22.48
N HIS A 9 8.12 -3.72 23.42
CA HIS A 9 8.38 -3.82 24.85
C HIS A 9 7.06 -4.19 25.55
N PHE A 10 6.46 -5.27 25.08
CA PHE A 10 5.35 -5.93 25.72
C PHE A 10 5.47 -7.42 25.40
N GLU A 11 5.28 -8.27 26.40
CA GLU A 11 5.37 -9.73 26.36
C GLU A 11 6.74 -10.39 26.58
N LEU A 12 7.36 -10.11 27.73
CA LEU A 12 8.12 -11.15 28.46
C LEU A 12 7.74 -11.24 29.96
N THR A 13 6.86 -10.37 30.46
CA THR A 13 6.39 -10.42 31.86
C THR A 13 5.38 -11.54 32.10
N TRP A 14 4.47 -11.81 31.15
CA TRP A 14 3.41 -12.82 31.33
C TRP A 14 3.91 -14.26 31.38
N VAL A 15 4.97 -14.59 30.62
CA VAL A 15 5.53 -15.96 30.61
C VAL A 15 6.24 -16.28 31.92
N GLN A 16 6.84 -15.27 32.58
CA GLN A 16 7.58 -15.47 33.82
C GLN A 16 6.64 -15.56 35.05
N GLU A 17 5.48 -14.87 35.03
CA GLU A 17 4.46 -14.99 36.08
C GLU A 17 3.74 -16.35 36.06
N VAL A 18 3.40 -16.88 34.87
CA VAL A 18 2.75 -18.20 34.73
C VAL A 18 3.66 -19.33 35.21
N SER A 19 4.98 -19.17 35.09
CA SER A 19 5.95 -20.15 35.62
C SER A 19 6.07 -20.10 37.15
N LEU A 20 5.69 -19.00 37.80
CA LEU A 20 5.77 -18.83 39.26
C LEU A 20 4.55 -19.46 39.98
N GLU A 21 3.36 -19.38 39.39
CA GLU A 21 2.13 -19.98 39.94
C GLU A 21 2.13 -21.53 39.83
N LEU A 22 2.78 -22.09 38.81
CA LEU A 22 2.86 -23.56 38.65
C LEU A 22 3.74 -24.23 39.71
N ASN A 23 4.74 -23.51 40.25
CA ASN A 23 5.61 -23.99 41.34
C ASN A 23 5.05 -23.69 42.75
N LEU A 24 3.94 -22.96 42.88
CA LEU A 24 3.23 -22.78 44.15
C LEU A 24 2.06 -23.76 44.32
N PHE A 25 1.62 -24.40 43.25
CA PHE A 25 0.67 -25.53 43.29
C PHE A 25 1.38 -26.88 43.42
N HIS A 26 2.30 -26.99 44.38
CA HIS A 26 2.65 -28.30 44.90
C HIS A 26 1.48 -28.72 45.82
N PRO A 27 0.75 -29.81 45.53
CA PRO A 27 -0.17 -30.36 46.51
C PRO A 27 0.68 -30.76 47.73
N VAL A 28 0.55 -30.01 48.83
CA VAL A 28 1.12 -30.41 50.12
C VAL A 28 0.39 -31.68 50.54
N LEU A 29 0.93 -32.83 50.15
CA LEU A 29 0.63 -34.10 50.77
C LEU A 29 1.09 -33.97 52.22
N GLY A 30 0.14 -33.73 53.13
CA GLY A 30 0.40 -33.70 54.56
C GLY A 30 1.03 -35.01 55.02
N ASP A 31 2.23 -34.92 55.60
CA ASP A 31 2.93 -36.05 56.18
C ASP A 31 2.24 -36.45 57.50
N SER A 32 1.58 -37.61 57.51
CA SER A 32 0.79 -38.11 58.65
C SER A 32 1.68 -38.86 59.63
N LYS A 33 1.93 -38.26 60.80
CA LYS A 33 2.58 -38.96 61.93
C LYS A 33 1.58 -39.84 62.69
N ASN A 34 2.00 -41.09 62.87
CA ASN A 34 1.39 -42.20 63.60
C ASN A 34 0.70 -41.84 64.93
N GLY A 35 -0.53 -42.32 65.13
CA GLY A 35 -1.15 -42.47 66.45
C GLY A 35 -2.69 -42.54 66.47
N GLU A 36 -3.20 -43.75 66.71
CA GLU A 36 -4.57 -44.10 67.15
C GLU A 36 -5.67 -44.39 66.10
N ILE A 37 -6.33 -45.55 66.30
CA ILE A 37 -7.44 -46.08 65.51
C ILE A 37 -8.74 -45.66 66.18
N MET A 38 -9.65 -45.02 65.44
CA MET A 38 -11.06 -45.44 65.23
C MET A 38 -11.96 -44.29 64.71
N LYS A 39 -12.63 -44.58 63.59
CA LYS A 39 -13.96 -44.10 63.12
C LYS A 39 -14.11 -42.66 62.61
N GLU A 40 -13.92 -42.50 61.29
CA GLU A 40 -14.91 -42.02 60.29
C GLU A 40 -14.14 -41.88 58.95
N ASN A 41 -14.40 -42.74 57.95
CA ASN A 41 -13.52 -42.87 56.76
C ASN A 41 -14.25 -42.72 55.41
N THR A 42 -15.40 -42.03 55.41
CA THR A 42 -16.16 -41.75 54.18
C THR A 42 -16.35 -40.25 53.95
N ASN A 43 -16.12 -39.39 54.96
CA ASN A 43 -16.37 -37.95 54.88
C ASN A 43 -15.15 -37.17 54.34
N GLU A 44 -13.96 -37.37 54.92
CA GLU A 44 -12.68 -36.76 54.49
C GLU A 44 -12.36 -37.00 53.00
N LYS A 45 -12.56 -38.25 52.50
CA LYS A 45 -12.35 -38.57 51.08
C LYS A 45 -13.29 -37.83 50.14
N ARG A 46 -14.50 -37.49 50.60
CA ARG A 46 -15.48 -36.74 49.81
C ARG A 46 -15.14 -35.26 49.78
N ASP A 47 -14.60 -34.73 50.86
CA ASP A 47 -14.14 -33.33 50.94
C ASP A 47 -12.89 -33.11 50.08
N ASP A 48 -11.96 -34.07 50.04
CA ASP A 48 -10.82 -34.05 49.11
C ASP A 48 -11.27 -34.11 47.65
N LEU A 49 -12.24 -34.98 47.33
CA LEU A 49 -12.82 -35.05 45.98
C LEU A 49 -13.55 -33.75 45.61
N ALA A 50 -14.24 -33.11 46.56
CA ALA A 50 -14.89 -31.83 46.36
C ALA A 50 -13.87 -30.70 46.15
N ALA A 51 -12.77 -30.68 46.91
CA ALA A 51 -11.69 -29.71 46.76
C ALA A 51 -10.99 -29.83 45.39
N ILE A 52 -10.72 -31.06 44.92
CA ILE A 52 -10.18 -31.31 43.57
C ILE A 52 -11.14 -30.82 42.49
N GLY A 53 -12.45 -31.07 42.65
CA GLY A 53 -13.48 -30.61 41.72
C GLY A 53 -13.56 -29.07 41.62
N ILE A 54 -13.45 -28.39 42.75
CA ILE A 54 -13.41 -26.91 42.79
C ILE A 54 -12.13 -26.40 42.11
N GLY A 55 -10.98 -27.01 42.38
CA GLY A 55 -9.72 -26.68 41.71
C GLY A 55 -9.79 -26.86 40.18
N ALA A 56 -10.41 -27.94 39.71
CA ALA A 56 -10.62 -28.21 38.29
C ALA A 56 -11.52 -27.16 37.62
N MET A 57 -12.59 -26.71 38.30
CA MET A 57 -13.46 -25.65 37.78
C MET A 57 -12.74 -24.30 37.66
N ILE A 58 -11.87 -23.96 38.61
CA ILE A 58 -11.09 -22.71 38.57
C ILE A 58 -10.14 -22.71 37.36
N VAL A 59 -9.39 -23.80 37.15
CA VAL A 59 -8.48 -23.93 36.00
C VAL A 59 -9.25 -23.88 34.69
N PHE A 60 -10.44 -24.50 34.63
CA PHE A 60 -11.28 -24.47 33.45
C PHE A 60 -11.69 -23.04 33.06
N ILE A 61 -12.12 -22.23 34.04
CA ILE A 61 -12.48 -20.83 33.80
C ILE A 61 -11.25 -20.02 33.39
N ALA A 62 -10.11 -20.21 34.04
CA ALA A 62 -8.86 -19.53 33.69
C ALA A 62 -8.45 -19.79 32.24
N LEU A 63 -8.54 -21.04 31.77
CA LEU A 63 -8.24 -21.39 30.38
C LEU A 63 -9.18 -20.72 29.38
N ILE A 64 -10.47 -20.58 29.70
CA ILE A 64 -11.43 -19.87 28.85
C ILE A 64 -11.06 -18.39 28.73
N LEU A 65 -10.65 -17.76 29.83
CA LEU A 65 -10.27 -16.34 29.82
C LEU A 65 -9.01 -16.10 28.97
N VAL A 66 -7.99 -16.95 29.11
CA VAL A 66 -6.77 -16.87 28.29
C VAL A 66 -7.09 -17.09 26.81
N ALA A 67 -7.92 -18.09 26.50
CA ALA A 67 -8.35 -18.37 25.13
C ALA A 67 -9.13 -17.20 24.51
N SER A 68 -9.96 -16.51 25.30
CA SER A 68 -10.73 -15.34 24.84
C SER A 68 -9.83 -14.17 24.45
N VAL A 69 -8.82 -13.86 25.26
CA VAL A 69 -7.86 -12.78 24.94
C VAL A 69 -7.06 -13.12 23.69
N ALA A 70 -6.57 -14.36 23.58
CA ALA A 70 -5.84 -14.82 22.40
C ALA A 70 -6.71 -14.73 21.13
N ALA A 71 -7.98 -15.14 21.20
CA ALA A 71 -8.90 -15.04 20.06
C ALA A 71 -9.11 -13.59 19.60
N ALA A 72 -9.26 -12.64 20.54
CA ALA A 72 -9.42 -11.22 20.21
C ALA A 72 -8.20 -10.66 19.44
N VAL A 73 -6.98 -11.02 19.86
CA VAL A 73 -5.75 -10.60 19.18
C VAL A 73 -5.62 -11.23 17.79
N ILE A 74 -5.97 -12.52 17.66
CA ILE A 74 -5.98 -13.22 16.37
C ILE A 74 -6.95 -12.55 15.40
N ILE A 75 -8.17 -12.25 15.84
CA ILE A 75 -9.19 -11.59 15.02
C ILE A 75 -8.73 -10.20 14.58
N SER A 76 -8.24 -9.38 15.52
CA SER A 76 -7.78 -8.02 15.20
C SER A 76 -6.63 -8.02 14.19
N THR A 77 -5.70 -8.97 14.32
CA THR A 77 -4.60 -9.12 13.37
C THR A 77 -5.13 -9.57 12.00
N ALA A 78 -6.06 -10.52 11.97
CA ALA A 78 -6.68 -10.98 10.73
C ALA A 78 -7.43 -9.85 10.02
N GLU A 79 -8.20 -9.04 10.74
CA GLU A 79 -8.91 -7.88 10.20
C GLU A 79 -7.95 -6.84 9.64
N LYS A 80 -6.88 -6.50 10.38
CA LYS A 80 -5.87 -5.56 9.91
C LYS A 80 -5.16 -6.06 8.65
N LEU A 81 -4.83 -7.35 8.59
CA LEU A 81 -4.24 -7.95 7.39
C LEU A 81 -5.20 -7.90 6.21
N GLN A 82 -6.49 -8.16 6.43
CA GLN A 82 -7.51 -8.07 5.38
C GLN A 82 -7.71 -6.64 4.88
N GLN A 83 -7.78 -5.65 5.77
CA GLN A 83 -7.87 -4.24 5.38
C GLN A 83 -6.63 -3.78 4.63
N ASN A 84 -5.43 -4.16 5.10
CA ASN A 84 -4.19 -3.86 4.39
C ASN A 84 -4.15 -4.51 3.01
N ALA A 85 -4.62 -5.76 2.88
CA ALA A 85 -4.70 -6.45 1.60
C ALA A 85 -5.70 -5.79 0.65
N GLN A 86 -6.86 -5.34 1.16
CA GLN A 86 -7.86 -4.61 0.37
C GLN A 86 -7.33 -3.26 -0.10
N ASN A 87 -6.73 -2.47 0.80
CA ASN A 87 -6.13 -1.18 0.46
C ASN A 87 -5.01 -1.36 -0.55
N THR A 88 -4.11 -2.34 -0.35
CA THR A 88 -3.02 -2.62 -1.30
C THR A 88 -3.57 -3.06 -2.65
N GLY A 89 -4.64 -3.87 -2.66
CA GLY A 89 -5.33 -4.27 -3.88
C GLY A 89 -5.92 -3.06 -4.61
N ALA A 90 -6.66 -2.20 -3.90
CA ALA A 90 -7.25 -0.99 -4.46
C ALA A 90 -6.18 -0.03 -5.02
N GLU A 91 -5.10 0.23 -4.28
CA GLU A 91 -3.98 1.06 -4.75
C GLU A 91 -3.31 0.44 -5.99
N THR A 92 -3.09 -0.88 -6.00
CA THR A 92 -2.50 -1.56 -7.17
C THR A 92 -3.43 -1.47 -8.38
N THR A 93 -4.74 -1.65 -8.18
CA THR A 93 -5.72 -1.48 -9.24
C THR A 93 -5.73 -0.05 -9.75
N ASN A 94 -5.70 0.96 -8.88
CA ASN A 94 -5.64 2.37 -9.28
C ASN A 94 -4.35 2.70 -10.05
N MET A 95 -3.19 2.19 -9.59
CA MET A 95 -1.92 2.35 -10.28
C MET A 95 -1.93 1.76 -11.70
N LEU A 96 -2.55 0.60 -11.88
CA LEU A 96 -2.68 -0.04 -13.20
C LEU A 96 -3.76 0.65 -14.06
N SER A 97 -4.83 1.12 -13.43
CA SER A 97 -6.03 1.66 -14.06
C SER A 97 -6.05 3.18 -14.10
N SER A 98 -4.95 3.88 -13.88
CA SER A 98 -4.85 5.33 -14.09
C SER A 98 -3.61 5.68 -14.91
N LYS A 99 -3.10 4.68 -15.63
CA LYS A 99 -1.93 4.79 -16.47
C LYS A 99 -2.26 5.57 -17.74
N VAL A 100 -1.44 6.57 -18.04
CA VAL A 100 -1.46 7.28 -19.31
C VAL A 100 -0.57 6.52 -20.29
N VAL A 101 -1.09 6.10 -21.44
CA VAL A 101 -0.32 5.40 -22.46
C VAL A 101 0.06 6.40 -23.54
N VAL A 102 1.37 6.57 -23.76
CA VAL A 102 1.89 7.39 -24.85
C VAL A 102 1.83 6.55 -26.13
N ILE A 103 1.23 7.10 -27.18
CA ILE A 103 1.08 6.41 -28.47
C ILE A 103 2.21 6.82 -29.42
N SER A 104 2.50 8.12 -29.49
CA SER A 104 3.62 8.63 -30.29
C SER A 104 4.02 10.02 -29.80
N VAL A 105 5.29 10.32 -30.00
CA VAL A 105 5.87 11.64 -29.74
C VAL A 105 6.61 12.08 -31.00
N MET A 106 6.34 13.31 -31.45
CA MET A 106 6.99 13.87 -32.64
C MET A 106 7.34 15.34 -32.45
N VAL A 107 8.38 15.80 -33.14
CA VAL A 107 8.73 17.22 -33.21
C VAL A 107 7.87 17.87 -34.29
N ILE A 108 7.27 19.03 -33.99
CA ILE A 108 6.49 19.82 -34.95
C ILE A 108 7.20 21.16 -35.23
N GLN A 109 6.52 22.08 -35.91
CA GLN A 109 7.12 23.38 -36.22
C GLN A 109 7.49 24.16 -34.94
N ASN A 110 8.53 24.98 -35.02
CA ASN A 110 9.11 25.73 -33.88
C ASN A 110 9.76 24.85 -32.80
N ASP A 111 10.16 23.62 -33.14
CA ASP A 111 10.77 22.65 -32.23
C ASP A 111 9.86 22.28 -31.04
N ASP A 112 8.55 22.47 -31.20
CA ASP A 112 7.55 22.06 -30.22
C ASP A 112 7.41 20.52 -30.24
N LEU A 113 7.11 19.94 -29.08
CA LEU A 113 6.90 18.50 -28.94
C LEU A 113 5.40 18.19 -28.95
N TYR A 114 4.96 17.37 -29.90
CA TYR A 114 3.59 16.89 -29.99
C TYR A 114 3.49 15.46 -29.46
N ILE A 115 2.75 15.29 -28.36
CA ILE A 115 2.57 14.02 -27.67
C ILE A 115 1.13 13.58 -27.91
N THR A 116 0.97 12.40 -28.51
CA THR A 116 -0.33 11.72 -28.62
C THR A 116 -0.42 10.66 -27.54
N PHE A 117 -1.48 10.68 -26.75
CA PHE A 117 -1.66 9.74 -25.65
C PHE A 117 -3.13 9.33 -25.47
N GLU A 118 -3.34 8.25 -24.74
CA GLU A 118 -4.67 7.82 -24.29
C GLU A 118 -4.61 7.36 -22.84
N LEU A 119 -5.76 7.36 -22.16
CA LEU A 119 -5.88 6.71 -20.87
C LEU A 119 -6.08 5.20 -21.05
N ALA A 120 -5.40 4.40 -20.21
CA ALA A 120 -5.50 2.95 -20.24
C ALA A 120 -6.97 2.48 -20.12
N PRO A 121 -7.35 1.38 -20.77
CA PRO A 121 -8.71 0.85 -20.69
C PRO A 121 -9.06 0.48 -19.25
N GLY A 122 -10.28 0.84 -18.83
CA GLY A 122 -10.75 0.64 -17.46
C GLY A 122 -10.42 1.81 -16.52
N SER A 123 -9.66 2.81 -16.98
CA SER A 123 -9.38 3.99 -16.17
C SER A 123 -10.62 4.80 -15.85
N ALA A 124 -10.65 5.37 -14.65
CA ALA A 124 -11.62 6.40 -14.32
C ALA A 124 -11.31 7.67 -15.14
N GLU A 125 -12.29 8.55 -15.25
CA GLU A 125 -12.08 9.86 -15.88
C GLU A 125 -11.16 10.72 -15.00
N ILE A 126 -10.13 11.34 -15.60
CA ILE A 126 -9.10 12.10 -14.88
C ILE A 126 -9.03 13.52 -15.43
N ALA A 127 -8.85 14.53 -14.57
CA ALA A 127 -8.65 15.88 -15.05
C ALA A 127 -7.25 16.02 -15.68
N PRO A 128 -7.10 16.72 -16.82
CA PRO A 128 -5.78 16.90 -17.45
C PRO A 128 -4.75 17.58 -16.54
N ALA A 129 -5.20 18.42 -15.60
CA ALA A 129 -4.32 19.07 -14.62
C ALA A 129 -3.81 18.15 -13.51
N ASP A 130 -4.42 16.97 -13.31
CA ASP A 130 -4.02 15.97 -12.31
C ASP A 130 -3.01 14.94 -12.88
N ILE A 131 -2.52 15.20 -14.10
CA ILE A 131 -1.47 14.43 -14.75
C ILE A 131 -0.27 15.34 -14.89
N ASP A 132 0.82 14.95 -14.24
CA ASP A 132 2.10 15.63 -14.28
C ASP A 132 3.03 14.90 -15.26
N PHE A 133 3.88 15.65 -15.94
CA PHE A 133 5.01 15.10 -16.69
C PHE A 133 6.33 15.69 -16.21
N ALA A 134 7.38 14.90 -16.37
CA ALA A 134 8.76 15.32 -16.25
C ALA A 134 9.55 14.81 -17.45
N ILE A 135 10.22 15.70 -18.17
CA ILE A 135 11.20 15.34 -19.20
C ILE A 135 12.57 15.55 -18.58
N VAL A 136 13.37 14.49 -18.48
CA VAL A 136 14.73 14.53 -17.95
C VAL A 136 15.71 14.42 -19.11
N CYS A 137 16.63 15.36 -19.19
CA CYS A 137 17.66 15.44 -20.22
C CYS A 137 19.05 15.59 -19.57
N SER A 138 20.10 15.62 -20.40
CA SER A 138 21.47 15.80 -19.92
C SER A 138 21.67 17.15 -19.20
N ASN A 139 20.95 18.19 -19.65
CA ASN A 139 21.08 19.56 -19.15
C ASN A 139 20.17 19.89 -17.95
N GLY A 140 19.24 19.00 -17.57
CA GLY A 140 18.31 19.25 -16.47
C GLY A 140 17.02 18.44 -16.55
N ALA A 141 15.95 19.00 -16.00
CA ALA A 141 14.62 18.42 -16.08
C ALA A 141 13.55 19.51 -16.21
N VAL A 142 12.59 19.26 -17.09
CA VAL A 142 11.42 20.11 -17.33
C VAL A 142 10.20 19.43 -16.71
N TYR A 143 9.37 20.21 -16.03
CA TYR A 143 8.15 19.72 -15.40
C TYR A 143 6.95 20.50 -15.92
N GLY A 144 5.80 19.83 -16.00
CA GLY A 144 4.55 20.47 -16.35
C GLY A 144 3.37 19.55 -16.11
N THR A 145 2.20 20.02 -16.54
CA THR A 145 0.95 19.26 -16.43
C THR A 145 0.29 19.13 -17.80
N PHE A 146 -0.63 18.18 -17.94
CA PHE A 146 -1.43 18.02 -19.16
C PHE A 146 -2.60 19.01 -19.22
N ALA A 147 -2.59 20.10 -18.44
CA ALA A 147 -3.69 21.08 -18.38
C ALA A 147 -4.05 21.73 -19.73
N LEU A 148 -3.11 21.74 -20.69
CA LEU A 148 -3.30 22.29 -22.04
C LEU A 148 -3.64 21.21 -23.09
N THR A 149 -4.07 20.03 -22.66
CA THR A 149 -4.48 18.97 -23.59
C THR A 149 -5.66 19.37 -24.46
N SER A 150 -5.65 18.87 -25.68
CA SER A 150 -6.71 19.02 -26.69
C SER A 150 -7.18 17.64 -27.16
N LEU A 151 -8.31 17.59 -27.85
CA LEU A 151 -8.73 16.40 -28.58
C LEU A 151 -7.97 16.34 -29.91
N VAL A 152 -7.47 15.16 -30.27
CA VAL A 152 -6.67 14.97 -31.49
C VAL A 152 -7.36 15.61 -32.70
N GLY A 153 -6.64 16.53 -33.36
CA GLY A 153 -7.07 17.18 -34.60
C GLY A 153 -8.07 18.33 -34.42
N THR A 154 -8.30 18.81 -33.19
CA THR A 154 -9.18 19.97 -32.96
C THR A 154 -8.43 21.28 -32.67
N ASP A 155 -7.10 21.22 -32.43
CA ASP A 155 -6.21 22.33 -32.08
C ASP A 155 -6.76 23.29 -31.01
N ALA A 156 -7.75 22.82 -30.24
CA ALA A 156 -8.50 23.60 -29.27
C ALA A 156 -8.40 22.87 -27.94
N GLY A 157 -7.73 23.52 -26.98
CA GLY A 157 -7.63 23.00 -25.62
C GLY A 157 -9.02 22.64 -25.07
N LEU A 158 -9.07 21.57 -24.28
CA LEU A 158 -10.32 21.14 -23.67
C LEU A 158 -10.90 22.25 -22.78
N PRO A 159 -12.23 22.40 -22.73
CA PRO A 159 -12.86 23.32 -21.80
C PRO A 159 -12.43 23.06 -20.35
N LEU A 160 -12.36 24.11 -19.54
CA LEU A 160 -12.02 23.98 -18.13
C LEU A 160 -13.01 23.04 -17.43
N GLY A 161 -12.48 22.05 -16.71
CA GLY A 161 -13.27 21.05 -15.99
C GLY A 161 -13.71 19.85 -16.83
N THR A 162 -13.31 19.76 -18.11
CA THR A 162 -13.46 18.53 -18.89
C THR A 162 -12.53 17.46 -18.33
N LEU A 163 -13.08 16.26 -18.13
CA LEU A 163 -12.33 15.08 -17.72
C LEU A 163 -11.95 14.27 -18.96
N LEU A 164 -10.77 13.65 -18.91
CA LEU A 164 -10.27 12.74 -19.94
C LEU A 164 -10.96 11.39 -19.77
N ALA A 165 -11.59 10.89 -20.83
CA ALA A 165 -12.22 9.59 -20.82
C ALA A 165 -11.22 8.48 -21.21
N PRO A 166 -11.33 7.27 -20.64
CA PRO A 166 -10.56 6.12 -21.10
C PRO A 166 -10.84 5.82 -22.57
N HIS A 167 -9.86 5.27 -23.28
CA HIS A 167 -9.97 4.87 -24.69
C HIS A 167 -10.29 6.01 -25.67
N THR A 168 -10.14 7.27 -25.24
CA THR A 168 -10.14 8.43 -26.13
C THR A 168 -8.72 8.91 -26.30
N THR A 169 -8.33 9.19 -27.53
CA THR A 169 -7.01 9.72 -27.85
C THR A 169 -7.01 11.23 -27.72
N TYR A 170 -6.02 11.75 -27.00
CA TYR A 170 -5.80 13.17 -26.76
C TYR A 170 -4.41 13.57 -27.23
N ASP A 171 -4.24 14.86 -27.47
CA ASP A 171 -2.94 15.45 -27.76
C ASP A 171 -2.52 16.48 -26.72
N LEU A 172 -1.21 16.63 -26.61
CA LEU A 172 -0.55 17.68 -25.86
C LEU A 172 0.59 18.24 -26.70
N THR A 173 0.52 19.53 -26.97
CA THR A 173 1.62 20.27 -27.59
C THR A 173 2.40 20.98 -26.49
N LEU A 174 3.68 20.66 -26.36
CA LEU A 174 4.62 21.35 -25.47
C LEU A 174 5.39 22.38 -26.30
N PRO A 175 5.19 23.69 -26.05
CA PRO A 175 5.97 24.72 -26.72
C PRO A 175 7.46 24.59 -26.39
N SER A 176 8.33 24.86 -27.35
CA SER A 176 9.79 24.89 -27.18
C SER A 176 10.24 25.78 -26.01
N ALA A 177 9.54 26.88 -25.76
CA ALA A 177 9.77 27.75 -24.59
C ALA A 177 9.58 27.04 -23.24
N THR A 178 8.67 26.06 -23.15
CA THR A 178 8.44 25.28 -21.93
C THR A 178 9.52 24.22 -21.75
N ILE A 179 10.08 23.71 -22.85
CA ILE A 179 11.10 22.66 -22.87
C ILE A 179 12.51 23.20 -23.14
N ALA A 180 12.77 24.48 -22.87
CA ALA A 180 14.04 25.13 -23.22
C ALA A 180 15.29 24.46 -22.63
N ASP A 181 15.16 23.78 -21.47
CA ASP A 181 16.28 23.02 -20.88
C ASP A 181 16.48 21.64 -21.52
N CYS A 182 15.46 21.11 -22.22
CA CYS A 182 15.43 19.80 -22.86
C CYS A 182 14.97 19.90 -24.32
N GLU A 183 15.57 20.81 -25.09
CA GLU A 183 15.26 21.01 -26.50
C GLU A 183 15.58 19.74 -27.33
N PRO A 184 14.76 19.39 -28.34
CA PRO A 184 15.01 18.25 -29.23
C PRO A 184 16.38 18.35 -29.92
N THR A 185 17.34 17.51 -29.54
CA THR A 185 18.70 17.52 -30.09
C THR A 185 19.02 16.20 -30.78
N ALA A 186 19.60 16.26 -31.98
CA ALA A 186 19.92 15.07 -32.76
C ALA A 186 20.93 14.16 -32.04
N ASN A 187 20.61 12.87 -32.01
CA ASN A 187 21.34 11.77 -31.36
C ASN A 187 21.39 11.87 -29.83
N GLU A 188 20.51 12.66 -29.22
CA GLU A 188 20.29 12.65 -27.78
C GLU A 188 19.06 11.81 -27.40
N GLU A 189 19.08 11.34 -26.16
CA GLU A 189 18.01 10.56 -25.54
C GLU A 189 17.51 11.30 -24.30
N HIS A 190 16.21 11.56 -24.22
CA HIS A 190 15.56 12.10 -23.03
C HIS A 190 14.66 11.05 -22.39
N SER A 191 14.40 11.18 -21.10
CA SER A 191 13.44 10.32 -20.39
C SER A 191 12.17 11.10 -20.10
N LEU A 192 11.05 10.67 -20.69
CA LEU A 192 9.72 11.18 -20.38
C LEU A 192 9.10 10.33 -19.28
N VAL A 193 8.72 10.98 -18.19
CA VAL A 193 8.01 10.39 -17.08
C VAL A 193 6.65 11.06 -16.99
N ILE A 194 5.58 10.27 -16.92
CA ILE A 194 4.22 10.77 -16.73
C ILE A 194 3.66 10.11 -15.47
N GLN A 195 3.12 10.93 -14.59
CA GLN A 195 2.50 10.50 -13.35
C GLN A 195 1.09 11.08 -13.23
N SER A 196 0.11 10.21 -12.99
CA SER A 196 -1.24 10.59 -12.60
C SER A 196 -1.34 10.66 -11.07
N VAL A 197 -2.20 11.55 -10.56
CA VAL A 197 -2.50 11.67 -9.13
C VAL A 197 -3.00 10.35 -8.50
N TYR A 198 -3.60 9.46 -9.31
CA TYR A 198 -4.12 8.16 -8.88
C TYR A 198 -3.07 7.03 -8.93
N GLY A 199 -1.79 7.37 -9.08
CA GLY A 199 -0.67 6.43 -9.00
C GLY A 199 -0.29 5.78 -10.34
N GLY A 200 -0.98 6.12 -11.42
CA GLY A 200 -0.56 5.70 -12.76
C GLY A 200 0.79 6.29 -13.12
N TYR A 201 1.72 5.44 -13.55
CA TYR A 201 3.08 5.84 -13.92
C TYR A 201 3.44 5.28 -15.28
N THR A 202 4.00 6.13 -16.14
CA THR A 202 4.52 5.74 -17.45
C THR A 202 5.91 6.34 -17.62
N PHE A 203 6.80 5.52 -18.16
CA PHE A 203 8.16 5.91 -18.52
C PHE A 203 8.35 5.60 -20.00
N GLU A 204 8.79 6.58 -20.76
CA GLU A 204 9.15 6.45 -22.16
C GLU A 204 10.53 7.06 -22.39
N SER A 205 11.33 6.41 -23.24
CA SER A 205 12.59 6.98 -23.72
C SER A 205 12.32 7.70 -25.02
N LEU A 206 12.62 9.00 -25.06
CA LEU A 206 12.50 9.86 -26.22
C LEU A 206 13.84 9.85 -26.97
N ASN A 207 13.90 9.18 -28.13
CA ASN A 207 15.11 9.12 -28.94
C ASN A 207 14.93 9.96 -30.21
N TYR A 208 15.65 11.07 -30.28
CA TYR A 208 15.46 12.07 -31.33
C TYR A 208 16.15 11.72 -32.67
N GLY A 209 16.83 10.57 -32.78
CA GLY A 209 17.47 10.13 -34.03
C GLY A 209 18.45 11.15 -34.60
N SER A 210 18.82 11.02 -35.88
CA SER A 210 19.78 11.94 -36.52
C SER A 210 19.16 13.21 -37.12
N ASP A 211 17.83 13.29 -37.17
CA ASP A 211 17.08 14.40 -37.75
C ASP A 211 15.97 14.79 -36.78
N VAL A 212 15.96 16.07 -36.38
CA VAL A 212 14.99 16.67 -35.45
C VAL A 212 14.10 17.69 -36.16
N SER A 213 14.03 17.66 -37.48
CA SER A 213 13.14 18.53 -38.25
C SER A 213 11.66 18.26 -37.96
N ALA A 214 10.80 19.23 -38.27
CA ALA A 214 9.36 19.09 -38.08
C ALA A 214 8.82 17.86 -38.84
N GLY A 215 8.15 16.96 -38.10
CA GLY A 215 7.69 15.65 -38.56
C GLY A 215 8.59 14.48 -38.14
N ALA A 216 9.73 14.74 -37.49
CA ALA A 216 10.57 13.70 -36.93
C ALA A 216 9.86 12.99 -35.77
N VAL A 217 9.75 11.66 -35.87
CA VAL A 217 9.19 10.81 -34.83
C VAL A 217 10.29 10.49 -33.82
N VAL A 218 9.99 10.74 -32.55
CA VAL A 218 10.89 10.57 -31.40
C VAL A 218 10.62 9.22 -30.70
N VAL A 219 9.38 8.72 -30.79
CA VAL A 219 8.90 7.39 -30.36
C VAL A 219 7.84 6.86 -31.31
#